data_AF-A0A5P8M3B2-F1
#
_entry.id   AF-A0A5P8M3B2-F1
#
_cell.length_a   1.000
_cell.length_b   1.000
_cell.length_c   1.000
_cell.angle_alpha   90.00
_cell.angle_beta   90.00
_cell.angle_gamma   90.00
#
_symmetry.space_group_name_H-M   'P 1'
#
loop_
_entity.id
_entity.type
_entity.pdbx_description
1 polymer ?
#
loop_
_entity_poly.entity_id
_entity_poly.type
_entity_poly.pdbx_seq_one_letter_code
_entity_poly.pdbx_strand_id
1 'polypeptide(L)'
;MDMNVSFPTDEQFQEQLIAAIAKQVAERIPTPDVPEPLLTRAKLAKAFEVGGGTIDQWRMLPGFPYHLKGEKSEAYLYSEVYDWLKNNTRRA
;
A
#
# COMPACT_ATOMS: atom_id res chain seq x y z
N MET A 1 45.52 37.84 -6.80
CA MET A 1 44.06 37.56 -6.76
C MET A 1 43.91 36.21 -6.10
N ASP A 2 43.77 36.22 -4.78
CA ASP A 2 43.60 35.02 -3.98
C ASP A 2 42.17 34.50 -4.20
N MET A 3 42.05 33.46 -5.02
CA MET A 3 40.80 32.72 -5.17
C MET A 3 40.62 31.91 -3.89
N ASN A 4 39.86 32.48 -2.95
CA ASN A 4 39.39 31.79 -1.76
C ASN A 4 38.34 30.75 -2.20
N VAL A 5 38.81 29.57 -2.63
CA VAL A 5 37.96 28.43 -2.95
C VAL A 5 37.43 27.89 -1.62
N SER A 6 36.29 28.41 -1.17
CA SER A 6 35.54 27.82 -0.07
C SER A 6 35.05 26.45 -0.54
N PHE A 7 35.73 25.40 -0.07
CA PHE A 7 35.20 24.05 -0.17
C PHE A 7 33.93 23.97 0.69
N PRO A 8 32.82 23.44 0.17
CA PRO A 8 31.65 23.19 1.00
C PRO A 8 32.08 22.25 2.13
N THR A 9 31.86 22.67 3.37
CA THR A 9 32.08 21.83 4.54
C THR A 9 31.26 20.56 4.41
N ASP A 10 31.80 19.44 4.90
CA ASP A 10 31.19 18.10 4.85
C ASP A 10 29.70 18.09 5.18
N GLU A 11 29.24 18.94 6.10
CA GLU A 11 27.82 19.08 6.49
C GLU A 11 26.92 19.57 5.34
N GLN A 12 27.34 20.58 4.57
CA GLN A 12 26.53 21.10 3.44
C GLN A 12 26.44 20.07 2.32
N PHE A 13 27.52 19.33 2.09
CA PHE A 13 27.51 18.24 1.13
C PHE A 13 26.65 17.07 1.61
N GLN A 14 26.72 16.71 2.89
CA GLN A 14 25.87 15.69 3.49
C GLN A 14 24.38 16.05 3.42
N GLU A 15 24.00 17.29 3.73
CA GLU A 15 22.61 17.74 3.61
C GLU A 15 22.10 17.65 2.16
N GLN A 16 22.92 18.06 1.18
CA GLN A 16 22.57 17.94 -0.23
C GLN A 16 22.46 16.49 -0.68
N LEU A 17 23.34 15.61 -0.18
CA LEU A 17 23.28 14.17 -0.49
C LEU A 17 22.02 13.53 0.10
N ILE A 18 21.69 13.85 1.36
CA ILE A 18 20.49 13.38 2.04
C ILE A 18 19.23 13.86 1.30
N ALA A 19 19.20 15.13 0.89
CA ALA A 19 18.09 15.70 0.13
C ALA A 19 17.93 15.05 -1.26
N ALA A 20 19.04 14.78 -1.95
CA ALA A 20 19.04 14.12 -3.25
C ALA A 20 18.57 12.66 -3.14
N ILE A 21 19.03 11.94 -2.11
CA ILE A 21 18.58 10.57 -1.82
C ILE A 21 17.10 10.57 -1.45
N ALA A 22 16.65 11.47 -0.58
CA ALA A 22 15.25 11.58 -0.18
C ALA A 22 14.33 11.87 -1.38
N LYS A 23 14.74 12.78 -2.27
CA LYS A 23 14.03 13.07 -3.51
C LYS A 23 13.98 11.85 -4.44
N GLN A 24 15.10 11.16 -4.62
CA GLN A 24 15.16 9.99 -5.48
C GLN A 24 14.41 8.78 -4.91
N VAL A 25 14.33 8.66 -3.58
CA VAL A 25 13.48 7.67 -2.88
C VAL A 25 12.01 8.03 -3.04
N ALA A 26 11.62 9.30 -2.88
CA ALA A 26 10.24 9.75 -3.09
C ALA A 26 9.79 9.61 -4.55
N GLU A 27 10.68 9.79 -5.53
CA GLU A 27 10.37 9.63 -6.96
C GLU A 27 10.35 8.16 -7.42
N ARG A 28 11.11 7.26 -6.77
CA ARG A 28 11.20 5.83 -7.14
C ARG A 28 10.25 4.92 -6.39
N ILE A 29 9.83 5.29 -5.18
CA ILE A 29 8.84 4.54 -4.44
C ILE A 29 7.52 5.24 -4.73
N PRO A 30 6.63 4.67 -5.56
CA PRO A 30 5.23 5.05 -5.51
C PRO A 30 4.74 4.60 -4.14
N THR A 31 4.94 5.43 -3.12
CA THR A 31 4.13 5.37 -1.92
C THR A 31 2.72 5.57 -2.43
N PRO A 32 1.81 4.60 -2.27
CA PRO A 32 0.40 4.90 -2.42
C PRO A 32 0.10 6.00 -1.39
N ASP A 33 0.08 7.24 -1.86
CA ASP A 33 -0.10 8.47 -1.06
C ASP A 33 -1.43 8.44 -0.29
N VAL A 34 -2.31 7.51 -0.67
CA VAL A 34 -3.58 7.22 -0.02
C VAL A 34 -3.51 5.84 0.62
N PRO A 35 -3.53 5.72 1.96
CA PRO A 35 -3.72 4.43 2.60
C PRO A 35 -5.01 3.82 2.07
N GLU A 36 -4.94 2.59 1.58
CA GLU A 36 -6.09 1.94 0.94
C GLU A 36 -7.26 1.90 1.93
N PRO A 37 -8.45 2.42 1.54
CA PRO A 37 -9.56 2.51 2.46
C PRO A 37 -10.09 1.11 2.76
N LEU A 38 -10.14 0.77 4.04
CA LEU A 38 -10.82 -0.43 4.53
C LEU A 38 -12.29 -0.42 4.10
N LEU A 39 -12.65 -1.38 3.25
CA LEU A 39 -13.99 -1.54 2.68
C LEU A 39 -14.86 -2.41 3.58
N THR A 40 -16.13 -2.06 3.70
CA THR A 40 -17.13 -2.97 4.28
C THR A 40 -17.47 -4.07 3.28
N ARG A 41 -18.03 -5.18 3.76
CA ARG A 41 -18.52 -6.28 2.91
C ARG A 41 -19.34 -5.81 1.70
N ALA A 42 -20.28 -4.88 1.91
CA ALA A 42 -21.13 -4.36 0.85
C ALA A 42 -20.35 -3.54 -0.19
N LYS A 43 -19.36 -2.76 0.25
CA LYS A 43 -18.48 -2.00 -0.66
C LYS A 43 -17.54 -2.90 -1.43
N LEU A 44 -17.01 -3.95 -0.79
CA LEU A 44 -16.17 -4.96 -1.42
C LEU A 44 -16.96 -5.71 -2.50
N ALA A 45 -18.16 -6.21 -2.17
CA ALA A 45 -19.04 -6.87 -3.13
C ALA A 45 -19.31 -6.00 -4.36
N LYS A 46 -19.59 -4.70 -4.14
CA LYS A 46 -19.77 -3.73 -5.22
C LYS A 46 -18.49 -3.52 -6.04
N ALA A 47 -17.32 -3.45 -5.40
CA ALA A 47 -16.04 -3.23 -6.07
C ALA A 47 -15.62 -4.42 -6.97
N PHE A 48 -16.04 -5.63 -6.61
CA PHE A 48 -15.82 -6.83 -7.42
C PHE A 48 -17.02 -7.18 -8.33
N GLU A 49 -18.07 -6.36 -8.35
CA GLU A 49 -19.32 -6.62 -9.07
C GLU A 49 -19.93 -8.01 -8.78
N VAL A 50 -19.77 -8.49 -7.54
CA VAL A 50 -20.28 -9.79 -7.09
C VAL A 50 -21.43 -9.63 -6.10
N GLY A 51 -22.23 -10.69 -5.97
CA GLY A 51 -23.25 -10.77 -4.93
C GLY A 51 -22.62 -10.82 -3.53
N GLY A 52 -23.30 -10.24 -2.53
CA GLY A 52 -22.82 -10.28 -1.15
C GLY A 52 -22.60 -11.69 -0.61
N GLY A 53 -23.33 -12.69 -1.11
CA GLY A 53 -23.15 -14.11 -0.77
C GLY A 53 -21.83 -14.71 -1.28
N THR A 54 -21.29 -14.21 -2.38
CA THR A 54 -19.98 -14.63 -2.90
C THR A 54 -18.85 -14.22 -1.94
N ILE A 55 -18.94 -13.04 -1.33
CA ILE A 55 -17.98 -12.61 -0.31
C ILE A 55 -18.03 -13.52 0.94
N ASP A 56 -19.23 -13.95 1.36
CA ASP A 56 -19.35 -14.91 2.47
C ASP A 56 -18.70 -16.25 2.15
N GLN A 57 -18.81 -16.71 0.90
CA GLN A 57 -18.15 -17.93 0.44
C GLN A 57 -16.62 -17.78 0.50
N TRP A 58 -16.08 -16.65 0.05
CA TRP A 58 -14.64 -16.39 0.12
C TRP A 58 -14.15 -16.32 1.57
N ARG A 59 -14.92 -15.71 2.47
CA ARG A 59 -14.59 -15.65 3.90
C ARG A 59 -14.48 -17.03 4.56
N MET A 60 -15.20 -18.04 4.09
CA MET A 60 -15.09 -19.40 4.61
C MET A 60 -13.84 -20.14 4.12
N LEU A 61 -13.13 -19.60 3.12
CA LEU A 61 -11.95 -20.23 2.56
C LEU A 61 -10.70 -19.91 3.41
N PRO A 62 -9.79 -20.88 3.55
CA PRO A 62 -8.61 -20.72 4.39
C PRO A 62 -7.71 -19.60 3.84
N GLY A 63 -7.26 -18.73 4.75
CA GLY A 63 -6.35 -17.64 4.42
C GLY A 63 -7.00 -16.45 3.69
N PHE A 64 -8.33 -16.36 3.67
CA PHE A 64 -9.01 -15.17 3.15
C PHE A 64 -8.63 -13.93 3.98
N PRO A 65 -8.17 -12.83 3.35
CA PRO A 65 -7.75 -11.64 4.07
C PRO A 65 -8.95 -10.87 4.62
N TYR A 66 -8.92 -10.58 5.92
CA TYR A 66 -9.90 -9.72 6.58
C TYR A 66 -9.24 -8.97 7.74
N HIS A 67 -9.75 -7.78 8.02
CA HIS A 67 -9.34 -6.91 9.11
C HIS A 67 -10.50 -6.72 10.08
N LEU A 68 -10.21 -6.63 11.37
CA LEU A 68 -11.22 -6.30 12.37
C LEU A 68 -11.17 -4.80 12.66
N LYS A 69 -12.25 -4.10 12.32
CA LYS A 69 -12.47 -2.70 12.69
C LYS A 69 -13.27 -2.65 14.00
N GLY A 70 -12.56 -2.52 15.12
CA GLY A 70 -13.15 -2.60 16.46
C GLY A 70 -13.46 -4.03 16.89
N GLU A 71 -14.46 -4.23 17.75
CA GLU A 71 -14.72 -5.55 18.36
C GLU A 71 -15.47 -6.54 17.46
N LYS A 72 -16.19 -6.08 16.42
CA LYS A 72 -17.12 -6.96 15.65
C LYS A 72 -17.28 -6.67 14.15
N SER A 73 -16.66 -5.62 13.61
CA SER A 73 -16.88 -5.25 12.20
C SER A 73 -15.72 -5.72 11.33
N GLU A 74 -16.00 -6.67 10.45
CA GLU A 74 -15.04 -7.09 9.42
C GLU A 74 -14.91 -5.99 8.35
N ALA A 75 -13.68 -5.67 8.01
CA ALA A 75 -13.32 -4.76 6.95
C ALA A 75 -12.25 -5.41 6.06
N TYR A 76 -12.18 -4.98 4.82
CA TYR A 76 -11.42 -5.66 3.78
C TYR A 76 -10.61 -4.66 2.98
N LEU A 77 -9.35 -4.99 2.68
CA LEU A 77 -8.56 -4.27 1.70
C LEU A 77 -8.83 -4.87 0.32
N TYR A 78 -9.07 -4.01 -0.67
CA TYR A 78 -9.37 -4.49 -2.02
C TYR A 78 -8.16 -5.19 -2.63
N SER A 79 -6.97 -4.64 -2.46
CA SER A 79 -5.69 -5.21 -2.93
C SER A 79 -5.46 -6.62 -2.39
N GLU A 80 -5.61 -6.83 -1.08
CA GLU A 80 -5.41 -8.15 -0.46
C GLU A 80 -6.40 -9.18 -0.97
N VAL A 81 -7.69 -8.82 -1.05
CA VAL A 81 -8.73 -9.70 -1.58
C VAL A 81 -8.46 -10.01 -3.05
N TYR A 82 -8.04 -9.01 -3.84
CA TYR A 82 -7.68 -9.18 -5.25
C TYR A 82 -6.48 -10.12 -5.43
N ASP A 83 -5.40 -9.93 -4.67
CA ASP A 83 -4.22 -10.79 -4.73
C ASP A 83 -4.53 -12.22 -4.25
N TRP A 84 -5.33 -12.36 -3.19
CA TRP A 84 -5.81 -13.66 -2.74
C TRP A 84 -6.65 -14.35 -3.82
N LEU A 85 -7.57 -13.64 -4.47
CA LEU A 85 -8.36 -14.18 -5.58
C LEU A 85 -7.46 -14.61 -6.73
N LYS A 86 -6.49 -13.78 -7.14
CA LYS A 86 -5.54 -14.09 -8.22
C LYS A 86 -4.71 -15.33 -7.92
N ASN A 87 -4.28 -15.51 -6.67
CA ASN A 87 -3.49 -16.65 -6.25
C ASN A 87 -4.32 -17.94 -6.12
N ASN A 88 -5.60 -17.84 -5.76
CA ASN A 88 -6.49 -19.00 -5.59
C ASN A 88 -7.23 -19.41 -6.87
N THR A 89 -7.46 -18.48 -7.82
CA THR A 89 -8.09 -18.77 -9.12
C THR A 89 -7.12 -19.31 -10.17
N ARG A 90 -5.82 -19.02 -10.05
CA ARG A 90 -4.78 -19.60 -10.94
C ARG A 90 -4.49 -21.08 -10.71
N ARG A 91 -5.10 -21.70 -9.69
CA ARG A 91 -4.95 -23.13 -9.37
C ARG A 91 -6.14 -23.98 -9.85
N ALA A 92 -7.10 -23.39 -10.56
CA ALA A 92 -8.20 -24.11 -11.20
C ALA A 92 -7.89 -24.43 -12.67
#